data_AF-A0A1E3WD47-F1
#
_entry.id   AF-A0A1E3WD47-F1
#
_cell.length_a   1.000
_cell.length_b   1.000
_cell.length_c   1.000
_cell.angle_alpha   90.00
_cell.angle_beta   90.00
_cell.angle_gamma   90.00
#
_symmetry.space_group_name_H-M   'P 1'
#
loop_
_entity.id
_entity.type
_entity.pdbx_description
1 polymer ?
#
loop_
_entity_poly.entity_id
_entity_poly.type
_entity_poly.pdbx_seq_one_letter_code
_entity_poly.pdbx_strand_id
1 'polypeptide(L)'
;MSRARADGSTAVKWLCLSVATLFGVALLGNGVSMLVSPEAWYVAVPGVTTTGPFNQHFLRDIGLIFLFLGGAFLLGAARPDLRVTFWAAPTLWLSGHALFHFWEVAVGICSSAVIPRDFPAVTLPAIIGSS
;
A
#
# COMPACT_ATOMS: atom_id res chain seq x y z
N MET A 1 24.94 -4.67 30.56
CA MET A 1 24.76 -4.54 29.10
C MET A 1 23.54 -5.29 28.52
N SER A 2 22.72 -6.05 29.28
CA SER A 2 21.56 -6.77 28.72
C SER A 2 20.22 -5.99 28.68
N ARG A 3 20.00 -5.02 29.59
CA ARG A 3 18.74 -4.23 29.64
C ARG A 3 18.53 -3.30 28.45
N ALA A 4 19.59 -2.62 27.98
CA ALA A 4 19.49 -1.67 26.86
C ALA A 4 19.17 -2.34 25.50
N ARG A 5 19.61 -3.60 25.29
CA ARG A 5 19.27 -4.38 24.08
C ARG A 5 17.80 -4.86 24.08
N ALA A 6 17.24 -5.16 25.25
CA ALA A 6 15.84 -5.57 25.39
C ALA A 6 14.86 -4.38 25.23
N ASP A 7 15.29 -3.18 25.62
CA ASP A 7 14.56 -1.93 25.40
C ASP A 7 14.48 -1.57 23.91
N GLY A 8 15.63 -1.66 23.20
CA GLY A 8 15.70 -1.41 21.77
C GLY A 8 14.86 -2.37 20.91
N SER A 9 14.82 -3.66 21.24
CA SER A 9 13.98 -4.63 20.51
C SER A 9 12.48 -4.40 20.72
N THR A 10 12.10 -3.91 21.91
CA THR A 10 10.72 -3.57 22.24
C THR A 10 10.28 -2.30 21.52
N ALA A 11 11.13 -1.27 21.47
CA ALA A 11 10.88 -0.04 20.73
C ALA A 11 10.68 -0.29 19.22
N VAL A 12 11.56 -1.08 18.60
CA VAL A 12 11.45 -1.44 17.18
C VAL A 12 10.15 -2.21 16.91
N LYS A 13 9.80 -3.17 17.77
CA LYS A 13 8.53 -3.91 17.64
C LYS A 13 7.32 -2.97 17.66
N TRP A 14 7.26 -2.04 18.61
CA TRP A 14 6.15 -1.08 18.70
C TRP A 14 6.11 -0.12 17.52
N LEU A 15 7.27 0.28 17.01
CA LEU A 15 7.36 1.07 15.78
C LEU A 15 6.77 0.31 14.59
N CYS A 16 7.20 -0.92 14.33
CA CYS A 16 6.66 -1.74 13.23
C CYS A 16 5.15 -1.94 13.35
N LEU A 17 4.64 -2.20 14.55
CA LEU A 17 3.20 -2.37 14.77
C LEU A 17 2.42 -1.08 14.55
N SER A 18 2.96 0.05 15.00
CA SER A 18 2.34 1.36 14.81
C SER A 18 2.31 1.72 13.32
N VAL A 19 3.42 1.52 12.61
CA VAL A 19 3.52 1.73 11.16
C VAL A 19 2.53 0.83 10.41
N ALA A 20 2.52 -0.48 10.68
CA ALA A 20 1.60 -1.41 10.03
C ALA A 20 0.12 -1.06 10.31
N THR A 21 -0.19 -0.61 11.53
CA THR A 21 -1.54 -0.20 11.90
C THR A 21 -1.97 1.06 11.16
N LEU A 22 -1.14 2.11 11.18
CA LEU A 22 -1.41 3.36 10.46
C LEU A 22 -1.51 3.13 8.96
N PHE A 23 -0.61 2.31 8.41
CA PHE A 23 -0.61 1.95 7.00
C PHE A 23 -1.87 1.16 6.62
N GLY A 24 -2.27 0.18 7.44
CA GLY A 24 -3.51 -0.56 7.27
C GLY A 24 -4.74 0.35 7.26
N VAL A 25 -4.85 1.29 8.20
CA VAL A 25 -5.94 2.29 8.24
C VAL A 25 -5.92 3.18 6.99
N ALA A 26 -4.75 3.64 6.55
CA ALA A 26 -4.62 4.47 5.35
C ALA A 26 -5.07 3.72 4.09
N LEU A 27 -4.69 2.45 3.94
CA LEU A 27 -5.14 1.59 2.84
C LEU A 27 -6.66 1.38 2.86
N LEU A 28 -7.25 1.14 4.04
CA LEU A 28 -8.69 1.05 4.19
C LEU A 28 -9.38 2.36 3.78
N GLY A 29 -8.88 3.50 4.26
CA GLY A 29 -9.42 4.81 3.90
C GLY A 29 -9.37 5.07 2.40
N ASN A 30 -8.26 4.73 1.75
CA ASN A 30 -8.14 4.82 0.29
C ASN A 30 -9.17 3.91 -0.41
N GLY A 31 -9.25 2.64 -0.02
CA GLY A 31 -10.23 1.69 -0.58
C GLY A 31 -11.68 2.16 -0.41
N VAL A 32 -12.05 2.66 0.78
CA VAL A 32 -13.39 3.21 1.04
C VAL A 32 -13.68 4.41 0.12
N SER A 33 -12.73 5.31 -0.08
CA SER A 33 -12.94 6.47 -0.96
C SER A 33 -13.19 6.05 -2.43
N MET A 34 -12.51 5.00 -2.90
CA MET A 34 -12.74 4.42 -4.23
C MET A 34 -14.13 3.77 -4.34
N LEU A 35 -14.66 3.20 -3.25
CA LEU A 35 -16.00 2.59 -3.23
C LEU A 35 -17.12 3.63 -3.19
N VAL A 36 -16.98 4.61 -2.30
CA VAL A 36 -18.01 5.63 -2.02
C VAL A 36 -18.08 6.67 -3.13
N SER A 37 -16.93 7.15 -3.60
CA SER A 37 -16.85 8.25 -4.57
C SER A 37 -15.73 8.03 -5.61
N PRO A 38 -15.86 7.00 -6.46
CA PRO A 38 -14.80 6.61 -7.42
C PRO A 38 -14.43 7.73 -8.38
N GLU A 39 -15.39 8.55 -8.83
CA GLU A 39 -15.11 9.65 -9.76
C GLU A 39 -14.28 10.76 -9.12
N ALA A 40 -14.61 11.15 -7.88
CA ALA A 40 -13.81 12.13 -7.14
C ALA A 40 -12.39 11.60 -6.88
N TRP A 41 -12.26 10.31 -6.54
CA TRP A 41 -10.94 9.68 -6.38
C TRP A 41 -10.15 9.71 -7.70
N TYR A 42 -10.78 9.34 -8.81
CA TYR A 42 -10.18 9.29 -10.14
C TYR A 42 -9.55 10.62 -10.56
N VAL A 43 -10.23 11.74 -10.31
CA VAL A 43 -9.72 13.07 -10.67
C VAL A 43 -8.75 13.65 -9.64
N ALA A 44 -8.81 13.20 -8.38
CA ALA A 44 -7.96 13.73 -7.31
C ALA A 44 -6.57 13.09 -7.27
N VAL A 45 -6.43 11.82 -7.68
CA VAL A 45 -5.15 11.11 -7.61
C VAL A 45 -4.28 11.44 -8.83
N PRO A 46 -3.08 12.04 -8.62
CA PRO A 46 -2.20 12.42 -9.72
C PRO A 46 -1.85 11.24 -10.63
N GLY A 47 -1.95 11.45 -11.94
CA GLY A 47 -1.57 10.46 -12.94
C GLY A 47 -2.64 9.44 -13.29
N VAL A 48 -3.63 9.19 -12.42
CA VAL A 48 -4.70 8.21 -12.71
C VAL A 48 -5.50 8.59 -13.95
N THR A 49 -5.77 9.88 -14.17
CA THR A 49 -6.50 10.34 -15.36
C THR A 49 -5.74 10.15 -16.68
N THR A 50 -4.45 9.80 -16.61
CA THR A 50 -3.59 9.58 -17.79
C THR A 50 -3.45 8.12 -18.18
N THR A 51 -3.99 7.18 -17.38
CA THR A 51 -3.84 5.73 -17.62
C THR A 51 -5.03 5.09 -18.36
N GLY A 52 -6.07 5.85 -18.66
CA GLY A 52 -7.24 5.39 -19.42
C GLY A 52 -8.51 6.16 -19.04
N PRO A 53 -9.65 5.91 -19.72
CA PRO A 53 -10.92 6.55 -19.37
C PRO A 53 -11.47 6.06 -18.02
N PHE A 54 -12.28 6.90 -17.36
CA PHE A 54 -12.93 6.55 -16.11
C PHE A 54 -13.80 5.29 -16.25
N ASN A 55 -13.58 4.32 -15.37
CA ASN A 55 -14.41 3.11 -15.24
C ASN A 55 -14.71 2.85 -13.76
N GLN A 56 -15.95 3.16 -13.37
CA GLN A 56 -16.37 3.04 -11.97
C GLN A 56 -16.35 1.62 -11.43
N HIS A 57 -16.58 0.60 -12.26
CA HIS A 57 -16.57 -0.78 -11.81
C HIS A 57 -15.13 -1.20 -11.49
N PHE A 58 -14.21 -0.94 -12.43
CA PHE A 58 -12.80 -1.22 -12.27
C PHE A 58 -12.18 -0.50 -11.06
N LEU A 59 -12.53 0.77 -10.82
CA LEU A 59 -12.06 1.50 -9.64
C LEU A 59 -12.57 0.88 -8.33
N ARG A 60 -13.80 0.37 -8.31
CA ARG A 60 -14.33 -0.30 -7.11
C ARG A 60 -13.70 -1.65 -6.87
N ASP A 61 -13.33 -2.39 -7.92
CA ASP A 61 -12.55 -3.62 -7.78
C ASP A 61 -11.19 -3.34 -7.13
N ILE A 62 -10.50 -2.27 -7.57
CA ILE A 62 -9.26 -1.81 -6.93
C ILE A 62 -9.53 -1.37 -5.48
N GLY A 63 -10.64 -0.67 -5.23
CA GLY A 63 -11.06 -0.30 -3.89
C GLY A 63 -11.19 -1.50 -2.94
N LEU A 64 -11.81 -2.59 -3.40
CA LEU A 64 -11.92 -3.85 -2.65
C LEU A 64 -10.54 -4.48 -2.38
N ILE A 65 -9.62 -4.39 -3.34
CA ILE A 65 -8.22 -4.82 -3.11
C ILE A 65 -7.61 -3.99 -1.99
N PHE A 66 -7.72 -2.66 -2.00
CA PHE A 66 -7.20 -1.81 -0.92
C PHE A 66 -7.82 -2.13 0.45
N LEU A 67 -9.12 -2.47 0.50
CA LEU A 67 -9.74 -2.96 1.72
C LEU A 67 -9.13 -4.27 2.21
N PHE A 68 -8.88 -5.22 1.31
CA PHE A 68 -8.21 -6.48 1.62
C PHE A 68 -6.80 -6.25 2.15
N LEU A 69 -6.00 -5.41 1.47
CA LEU A 69 -4.62 -5.10 1.88
C LEU A 69 -4.60 -4.45 3.27
N GLY A 70 -5.41 -3.43 3.49
CA GLY A 70 -5.49 -2.72 4.76
C GLY A 70 -5.96 -3.63 5.91
N GLY A 71 -7.00 -4.42 5.67
CA GLY A 71 -7.51 -5.40 6.62
C GLY A 71 -6.45 -6.44 7.00
N ALA A 72 -5.67 -6.92 6.03
CA ALA A 72 -4.60 -7.87 6.28
C ALA A 72 -3.48 -7.30 7.16
N PHE A 73 -3.03 -6.06 6.93
CA PHE A 73 -2.05 -5.40 7.81
C PHE A 73 -2.57 -5.25 9.25
N LEU A 74 -3.83 -4.84 9.42
CA LEU A 74 -4.46 -4.70 10.75
C LEU A 74 -4.62 -6.06 11.46
N LEU A 75 -5.05 -7.09 10.74
CA LEU A 75 -5.16 -8.44 11.28
C LEU A 75 -3.79 -8.98 11.71
N GLY A 76 -2.74 -8.79 10.90
CA GLY A 76 -1.38 -9.21 11.28
C GLY A 76 -0.80 -8.40 12.45
N ALA A 77 -1.21 -7.14 12.63
CA ALA A 77 -0.87 -6.38 13.83
C ALA A 77 -1.54 -6.98 15.08
N ALA A 78 -2.82 -7.34 14.99
CA ALA A 78 -3.62 -7.91 16.08
C ALA A 78 -3.32 -9.39 16.38
N ARG A 79 -2.83 -10.16 15.40
CA ARG A 79 -2.61 -11.62 15.47
C ARG A 79 -1.13 -11.96 15.29
N PRO A 80 -0.32 -11.90 16.38
CA PRO A 80 1.12 -12.15 16.29
C PRO A 80 1.46 -13.56 15.79
N ASP A 81 0.58 -14.54 16.02
CA ASP A 81 0.68 -15.92 15.56
C ASP A 81 0.58 -16.09 14.03
N LEU A 82 -0.11 -15.17 13.35
CA LEU A 82 -0.36 -15.21 11.91
C LEU A 82 0.20 -13.99 11.16
N ARG A 83 0.98 -13.15 11.84
CA ARG A 83 1.41 -11.84 11.34
C ARG A 83 2.09 -11.92 9.98
N VAL A 84 3.08 -12.79 9.87
CA VAL A 84 3.87 -12.94 8.63
C VAL A 84 2.95 -13.39 7.48
N THR A 85 2.03 -14.32 7.75
CA THR A 85 1.05 -14.77 6.74
C THR A 85 0.15 -13.63 6.27
N PHE A 86 -0.38 -12.84 7.19
CA PHE A 86 -1.24 -11.70 6.85
C PHE A 86 -0.48 -10.55 6.17
N TRP A 87 0.81 -10.35 6.46
CA TRP A 87 1.59 -9.28 5.85
C TRP A 87 2.22 -9.69 4.52
N ALA A 88 2.53 -10.97 4.30
CA ALA A 88 3.21 -11.43 3.08
C ALA A 88 2.40 -11.17 1.80
N ALA A 89 1.12 -11.57 1.79
CA ALA A 89 0.27 -11.42 0.61
C ALA A 89 0.08 -9.94 0.18
N PRO A 90 -0.28 -9.00 1.06
CA PRO A 90 -0.42 -7.60 0.66
C PRO A 90 0.90 -6.95 0.29
N THR A 91 2.00 -7.29 0.97
CA THR A 91 3.34 -6.81 0.59
C THR A 91 3.73 -7.27 -0.81
N LEU A 92 3.49 -8.54 -1.15
CA LEU A 92 3.75 -9.06 -2.50
C LEU A 92 2.95 -8.30 -3.56
N TRP A 93 1.67 -8.01 -3.29
CA TRP A 93 0.84 -7.23 -4.20
C TRP A 93 1.39 -5.80 -4.40
N LEU A 94 1.71 -5.11 -3.30
CA LEU A 94 2.25 -3.74 -3.34
C LEU A 94 3.59 -3.69 -4.08
N SER A 95 4.50 -4.64 -3.81
CA SER A 95 5.77 -4.75 -4.51
C SER A 95 5.57 -5.06 -6.00
N GLY A 96 4.69 -6.00 -6.34
CA GLY A 96 4.35 -6.31 -7.73
C GLY A 96 3.78 -5.10 -8.47
N HIS A 97 2.90 -4.34 -7.82
CA HIS A 97 2.35 -3.11 -8.37
C HIS A 97 3.43 -2.05 -8.60
N ALA A 98 4.31 -1.82 -7.63
CA ALA A 98 5.43 -0.90 -7.80
C ALA A 98 6.35 -1.31 -8.95
N LEU A 99 6.70 -2.59 -9.04
CA LEU A 99 7.49 -3.14 -10.15
C LEU A 99 6.79 -2.98 -11.51
N PHE A 100 5.46 -3.07 -11.55
CA PHE A 100 4.69 -2.85 -12.77
C PHE A 100 4.86 -1.42 -13.31
N HIS A 101 4.89 -0.40 -12.45
CA HIS A 101 5.16 0.98 -12.87
C HIS A 101 6.58 1.16 -13.43
N PHE A 102 7.58 0.51 -12.83
CA PHE A 102 8.94 0.49 -13.40
C PHE A 102 8.97 -0.23 -14.75
N TRP A 103 8.21 -1.31 -14.89
CA TRP A 103 8.12 -2.05 -16.14
C TRP A 103 7.48 -1.20 -17.26
N GLU A 104 6.39 -0.48 -16.99
CA GLU A 104 5.75 0.42 -17.96
C GLU A 104 6.73 1.48 -18.50
N VAL A 105 7.60 2.01 -17.64
CA VAL A 105 8.68 2.92 -18.06
C VAL A 105 9.72 2.18 -18.89
N ALA A 106 10.13 0.98 -18.47
CA ALA A 106 11.15 0.19 -19.16
C ALA A 106 10.72 -0.23 -20.58
N VAL A 107 9.43 -0.51 -20.79
CA VAL A 107 8.87 -0.87 -22.11
C VAL A 107 8.36 0.34 -22.92
N GLY A 108 8.50 1.56 -22.41
CA GLY A 108 8.17 2.80 -23.12
C GLY A 108 6.67 3.15 -23.17
N ILE A 109 5.84 2.54 -22.33
CA ILE A 109 4.42 2.90 -22.17
C ILE A 109 4.31 4.25 -21.44
N CYS A 110 5.14 4.45 -20.41
CA CYS A 110 5.14 5.64 -19.56
C CYS A 110 6.49 6.37 -19.62
N SER A 111 6.47 7.70 -19.49
CA SER A 111 7.70 8.49 -19.27
C SER A 111 8.27 8.22 -17.88
N SER A 112 9.58 8.31 -17.70
CA SER A 112 10.24 8.20 -16.38
C SER A 112 9.77 9.26 -15.36
N ALA A 113 9.11 10.33 -15.80
CA ALA A 113 8.47 11.32 -14.94
C ALA A 113 7.38 10.74 -14.02
N VAL A 114 6.81 9.56 -14.35
CA VAL A 114 5.83 8.88 -13.49
C VAL A 114 6.46 8.36 -12.19
N ILE A 115 7.75 7.98 -12.20
CA ILE A 115 8.41 7.39 -11.03
C ILE A 115 8.42 8.33 -9.81
N PRO A 116 8.89 9.58 -9.88
CA PRO A 116 8.83 10.49 -8.74
C PRO A 116 7.39 10.91 -8.37
N ARG A 117 6.49 11.00 -9.35
CA ARG A 117 5.06 11.31 -9.12
C ARG A 117 4.38 10.20 -8.31
N ASP A 118 4.63 8.95 -8.69
CA ASP A 118 3.93 7.79 -8.14
C ASP A 118 4.61 7.27 -6.87
N PHE A 119 5.86 7.67 -6.60
CA PHE A 119 6.61 7.24 -5.42
C PHE A 119 5.81 7.27 -4.11
N PRO A 120 5.09 8.36 -3.75
CA PRO A 120 4.37 8.41 -2.47
C PRO A 120 3.21 7.42 -2.37
N ALA A 121 2.56 7.09 -3.49
CA ALA A 121 1.32 6.30 -3.53
C ALA A 121 1.52 4.87 -4.05
N VAL A 122 2.69 4.56 -4.62
CA VAL A 122 2.99 3.27 -5.27
C VAL A 122 4.23 2.64 -4.66
N THR A 123 5.40 3.29 -4.78
CA THR A 123 6.68 2.71 -4.35
C THR A 123 6.88 2.73 -2.84
N LEU A 124 6.53 3.83 -2.17
CA LEU A 124 6.65 3.97 -0.72
C LEU A 124 5.76 2.94 0.03
N PRO A 125 4.49 2.71 -0.35
CA PRO A 125 3.68 1.61 0.19
C PRO A 125 4.35 0.24 0.11
N ALA A 126 5.02 -0.07 -1.00
CA ALA A 126 5.74 -1.34 -1.14
C ALA A 126 6.94 -1.44 -0.18
N ILE A 127 7.68 -0.35 0.02
CA ILE A 127 8.79 -0.29 0.97
C ILE A 127 8.27 -0.50 2.40
N ILE A 128 7.20 0.22 2.79
CA ILE A 128 6.57 0.09 4.11
C ILE A 128 6.06 -1.34 4.35
N GLY A 129 5.45 -1.98 3.34
CA GLY A 129 5.01 -3.37 3.47
C GLY A 129 6.15 -4.37 3.67
N SER A 130 7.36 -4.03 3.21
CA SER A 130 8.53 -4.92 3.26
C SER A 130 9.38 -4.82 4.54
N SER A 131 9.12 -3.83 5.39
CA SER A 131 9.87 -3.55 6.64
C SER A 131 9.24 -4.18 7.88
#